data_AF-A0A8J8KPJ4-F1
#
_entry.id   AF-A0A8J8KPJ4-F1
#
_cell.length_a   1.000
_cell.length_b   1.000
_cell.length_c   1.000
_cell.angle_alpha   90.00
_cell.angle_beta   90.00
_cell.angle_gamma   90.00
#
_symmetry.space_group_name_H-M   'P 1'
#
loop_
_entity.id
_entity.type
_entity.pdbx_description
1 polymer ?
#
loop_
_entity_poly.entity_id
_entity_poly.type
_entity_poly.pdbx_seq_one_letter_code
_entity_poly.pdbx_strand_id
1 'polypeptide(L)'
;MRRLLAAATGAATLVLGVVVPAGPAAAAPTRYEAENATISQGTVATNHTGYSGAGFVDYTNVTGSYVQFTVNAAAAGTATLAIRYANGTTTNRPMDIAVNGTVVSAGLAFAGTGSWDTWATKVLTAPVSAGSNTIRATATTVNGGPNLDYLDFEVQATTTTDYQAENATISQGVVEANHTGFTGTGFVNYDNVTGSYVQWTVSAAAAGSVSFTIRYANGTTTNRPMDIVVNGTVVAAGLAFGSTGTWDSWADQTFTANLNAGSNAIRATATTVNGGPNVDRLRSGSGGGGGAPTAAELLAKLNGCTQISNGKYKTDSDVSSATIPVCQKTGAVFWQADMDIDCDGIRTTQCNENTDCCFLPDTFCHSSTDSPLNAAQLPYVVVPSPSSTWDYRNYSIGCGTVVAVIYNNQVEYAVVGDTGPTAIIGEASYRTAADLGINPDPSNGGTDSGVTYIVFQGSQRVSPIESHSAAITLGQSLASTFVNAN
;
A
#
# COMPACT_ATOMS: atom_id res chain seq x y z
N MET A 1 -73.62 26.71 -37.61
CA MET A 1 -73.04 25.46 -37.08
C MET A 1 -71.79 25.80 -36.29
N ARG A 2 -71.83 25.66 -34.96
CA ARG A 2 -70.71 25.98 -34.05
C ARG A 2 -69.57 24.97 -34.29
N ARG A 3 -68.36 25.45 -34.60
CA ARG A 3 -67.14 24.62 -34.61
C ARG A 3 -66.30 24.99 -33.38
N LEU A 4 -66.14 24.02 -32.48
CA LEU A 4 -65.20 24.06 -31.37
C LEU A 4 -63.76 24.02 -31.90
N LEU A 5 -62.89 24.92 -31.44
CA LEU A 5 -61.45 24.73 -31.50
C LEU A 5 -60.99 24.10 -30.18
N ALA A 6 -60.44 22.89 -30.26
CA ALA A 6 -59.72 22.25 -29.17
C ALA A 6 -58.28 22.78 -29.15
N ALA A 7 -57.85 23.36 -28.02
CA ALA A 7 -56.47 23.71 -27.77
C ALA A 7 -55.72 22.46 -27.26
N ALA A 8 -54.72 22.01 -28.00
CA ALA A 8 -53.80 20.96 -27.57
C ALA A 8 -52.57 21.62 -26.91
N THR A 9 -52.46 21.51 -25.58
CA THR A 9 -51.27 21.86 -24.81
C THR A 9 -50.23 20.75 -24.96
N GLY A 10 -49.20 20.97 -25.77
CA GLY A 10 -48.01 20.13 -25.82
C GLY A 10 -47.05 20.46 -24.69
N ALA A 11 -46.86 19.54 -23.74
CA ALA A 11 -45.82 19.63 -22.73
C ALA A 11 -44.46 19.25 -23.35
N ALA A 12 -43.53 20.19 -23.41
CA ALA A 12 -42.14 19.92 -23.78
C ALA A 12 -41.38 19.40 -22.56
N THR A 13 -41.07 18.11 -22.54
CA THR A 13 -40.19 17.49 -21.55
C THR A 13 -38.74 17.82 -21.90
N LEU A 14 -38.12 18.69 -21.09
CA LEU A 14 -36.70 19.01 -21.15
C LEU A 14 -35.90 17.83 -20.57
N VAL A 15 -35.26 17.03 -21.43
CA VAL A 15 -34.32 15.98 -21.00
C VAL A 15 -33.00 16.67 -20.66
N LEU A 16 -32.72 16.85 -19.36
CA LEU A 16 -31.40 17.23 -18.87
C LEU A 16 -30.44 16.06 -19.10
N GLY A 17 -29.61 16.16 -20.14
CA GLY A 17 -28.50 15.25 -20.37
C GLY A 17 -27.49 15.38 -19.24
N VAL A 18 -27.36 14.36 -18.41
CA VAL A 18 -26.28 14.26 -17.43
C VAL A 18 -24.98 14.08 -18.20
N VAL A 19 -24.16 15.14 -18.25
CA VAL A 19 -22.78 15.02 -18.72
C VAL A 19 -22.00 14.31 -17.62
N VAL A 20 -21.79 13.01 -17.79
CA VAL A 20 -20.85 12.26 -16.96
C VAL A 20 -19.45 12.72 -17.37
N PRO A 21 -18.63 13.28 -16.46
CA PRO A 21 -17.25 13.60 -16.79
C PRO A 21 -16.54 12.29 -17.16
N ALA A 22 -16.00 12.23 -18.37
CA ALA A 22 -15.12 11.15 -18.75
C ALA A 22 -13.93 11.16 -17.78
N GLY A 23 -13.70 10.04 -17.09
CA GLY A 23 -12.51 9.86 -16.27
C GLY A 23 -11.25 10.07 -17.12
N PRO A 24 -10.10 10.37 -16.49
CA PRO A 24 -8.84 10.48 -17.22
C PRO A 24 -8.62 9.19 -18.03
N ALA A 25 -8.45 9.34 -19.34
CA ALA A 25 -8.16 8.21 -20.22
C ALA A 25 -6.80 7.62 -19.81
N ALA A 26 -6.82 6.47 -19.13
CA ALA A 26 -5.62 5.70 -18.88
C ALA A 26 -5.07 5.21 -20.23
N ALA A 27 -3.79 5.48 -20.50
CA ALA A 27 -3.13 4.90 -21.66
C ALA A 27 -3.12 3.38 -21.49
N ALA A 28 -3.50 2.64 -22.53
CA ALA A 28 -3.40 1.18 -22.49
C ALA A 28 -1.91 0.76 -22.32
N PRO A 29 -1.62 -0.34 -21.61
CA PRO A 29 -0.26 -0.85 -21.49
C PRO A 29 0.34 -1.12 -22.87
N THR A 30 1.65 -0.91 -23.01
CA THR A 30 2.36 -1.20 -24.26
C THR A 30 2.66 -2.70 -24.33
N ARG A 31 2.13 -3.37 -25.34
CA ARG A 31 2.38 -4.80 -25.58
C ARG A 31 3.71 -5.04 -26.29
N TYR A 32 4.46 -6.01 -25.78
CA TYR A 32 5.66 -6.56 -26.39
C TYR A 32 5.45 -8.06 -26.61
N GLU A 33 5.26 -8.46 -27.86
CA GLU A 33 5.05 -9.85 -28.25
C GLU A 33 6.35 -10.67 -28.04
N ALA A 34 6.24 -11.83 -27.40
CA ALA A 34 7.39 -12.65 -27.01
C ALA A 34 8.12 -13.24 -28.23
N GLU A 35 7.40 -13.51 -29.32
CA GLU A 35 7.98 -14.00 -30.57
C GLU A 35 8.89 -12.97 -31.27
N ASN A 36 8.83 -11.70 -30.85
CA ASN A 36 9.71 -10.62 -31.34
C ASN A 36 10.86 -10.31 -30.37
N ALA A 37 10.92 -10.97 -29.21
CA ALA A 37 11.93 -10.76 -28.19
C ALA A 37 13.24 -11.51 -28.50
N THR A 38 14.28 -11.27 -27.70
CA THR A 38 15.51 -12.07 -27.78
C THR A 38 15.27 -13.41 -27.09
N ILE A 39 15.38 -14.51 -27.85
CA ILE A 39 15.12 -15.87 -27.37
C ILE A 39 16.44 -16.64 -27.26
N SER A 40 16.62 -17.36 -26.15
CA SER A 40 17.74 -18.29 -25.95
C SER A 40 17.21 -19.63 -25.49
N GLN A 41 17.48 -20.68 -26.27
CA GLN A 41 16.99 -22.03 -26.02
C GLN A 41 15.44 -22.06 -25.94
N GLY A 42 14.81 -21.65 -27.03
CA GLY A 42 13.37 -21.70 -27.27
C GLY A 42 13.07 -21.42 -28.73
N THR A 43 11.83 -21.61 -29.15
CA THR A 43 11.38 -21.43 -30.54
C THR A 43 10.04 -20.72 -30.60
N VAL A 44 9.85 -19.90 -31.62
CA VAL A 44 8.52 -19.36 -31.94
C VAL A 44 7.66 -20.48 -32.51
N ALA A 45 6.44 -20.62 -32.00
CA ALA A 45 5.49 -21.66 -32.36
C ALA A 45 4.07 -21.11 -32.52
N THR A 46 3.22 -21.88 -33.21
CA THR A 46 1.82 -21.54 -33.51
C THR A 46 0.89 -22.75 -33.40
N ASN A 47 1.36 -23.83 -32.76
CA ASN A 47 0.67 -25.13 -32.68
C ASN A 47 -0.33 -25.23 -31.51
N HIS A 48 -0.54 -24.15 -30.78
CA HIS A 48 -1.60 -23.98 -29.79
C HIS A 48 -2.41 -22.73 -30.15
N THR A 49 -3.69 -22.70 -29.80
CA THR A 49 -4.61 -21.62 -30.13
C THR A 49 -4.64 -20.56 -29.02
N GLY A 50 -5.14 -19.36 -29.34
CA GLY A 50 -5.40 -18.30 -28.36
C GLY A 50 -4.23 -17.36 -28.03
N TYR A 51 -3.07 -17.51 -28.66
CA TYR A 51 -1.95 -16.56 -28.60
C TYR A 51 -2.29 -15.21 -29.28
N SER A 52 -1.56 -14.14 -28.96
CA SER A 52 -1.63 -12.87 -29.70
C SER A 52 -0.50 -12.72 -30.71
N GLY A 53 -0.50 -11.63 -31.48
CA GLY A 53 0.53 -11.43 -32.49
C GLY A 53 0.56 -12.54 -33.55
N ALA A 54 1.77 -12.99 -33.89
CA ALA A 54 2.02 -13.97 -34.93
C ALA A 54 2.36 -15.37 -34.38
N GLY A 55 2.55 -15.50 -33.06
CA GLY A 55 2.86 -16.77 -32.41
C GLY A 55 3.14 -16.58 -30.93
N PHE A 56 3.78 -17.57 -30.31
CA PHE A 56 4.27 -17.51 -28.94
C PHE A 56 5.64 -18.18 -28.86
N VAL A 57 6.37 -17.98 -27.77
CA VAL A 57 7.65 -18.68 -27.52
C VAL A 57 7.41 -19.95 -26.71
N ASP A 58 7.76 -21.09 -27.30
CA ASP A 58 7.92 -22.37 -26.61
C ASP A 58 9.36 -22.49 -26.09
N TYR A 59 9.53 -22.62 -24.78
CA TYR A 59 10.84 -22.75 -24.15
C TYR A 59 11.38 -24.17 -24.36
N THR A 60 12.66 -24.30 -24.71
CA THR A 60 13.34 -25.60 -24.60
C THR A 60 13.32 -26.02 -23.13
N ASN A 61 12.96 -27.29 -22.86
CA ASN A 61 12.94 -27.86 -21.52
C ASN A 61 14.39 -28.04 -20.99
N VAL A 62 14.99 -26.93 -20.54
CA VAL A 62 16.33 -26.86 -19.98
C VAL A 62 16.41 -25.68 -19.01
N THR A 63 17.13 -25.86 -17.90
CA THR A 63 17.44 -24.77 -16.96
C THR A 63 18.21 -23.67 -17.69
N GLY A 64 17.82 -22.42 -17.51
CA GLY A 64 18.48 -21.26 -18.11
C GLY A 64 18.03 -20.90 -19.53
N SER A 65 17.04 -21.59 -20.10
CA SER A 65 16.31 -21.07 -21.26
C SER A 65 15.62 -19.75 -20.90
N TYR A 66 15.61 -18.78 -21.81
CA TYR A 66 15.07 -17.46 -21.53
C TYR A 66 14.46 -16.74 -22.73
N VAL A 67 13.55 -15.83 -22.42
CA VAL A 67 13.07 -14.77 -23.30
C VAL A 67 13.43 -13.42 -22.66
N GLN A 68 13.98 -12.51 -23.46
CA GLN A 68 14.32 -11.15 -23.03
C GLN A 68 13.64 -10.11 -23.92
N PHE A 69 12.73 -9.36 -23.32
CA PHE A 69 12.11 -8.19 -23.91
C PHE A 69 13.03 -6.97 -23.79
N THR A 70 13.01 -6.12 -24.81
CA THR A 70 13.55 -4.74 -24.72
C THR A 70 12.37 -3.79 -24.73
N VAL A 71 12.16 -3.11 -23.61
CA VAL A 71 11.01 -2.21 -23.39
C VAL A 71 11.49 -0.77 -23.22
N ASN A 72 10.65 0.19 -23.59
CA ASN A 72 10.97 1.61 -23.41
C ASN A 72 10.07 2.24 -22.35
N ALA A 73 10.70 2.90 -21.38
CA ALA A 73 10.07 3.63 -20.29
C ALA A 73 10.21 5.14 -20.53
N ALA A 74 9.09 5.88 -20.61
CA ALA A 74 9.14 7.33 -20.83
C ALA A 74 9.85 8.09 -19.69
N ALA A 75 9.81 7.56 -18.48
CA ALA A 75 10.50 8.04 -17.30
C ALA A 75 10.96 6.86 -16.44
N ALA A 76 11.93 7.11 -15.54
CA ALA A 76 12.27 6.14 -14.51
C ALA A 76 11.11 6.02 -13.52
N GLY A 77 10.89 4.83 -12.97
CA GLY A 77 9.79 4.60 -12.04
C GLY A 77 9.50 3.11 -11.85
N THR A 78 8.34 2.82 -11.26
CA THR A 78 7.85 1.45 -11.12
C THR A 78 7.00 1.10 -12.33
N ALA A 79 7.37 0.02 -13.01
CA ALA A 79 6.60 -0.54 -14.11
C ALA A 79 5.76 -1.74 -13.66
N THR A 80 4.55 -1.87 -14.19
CA THR A 80 3.75 -3.09 -14.15
C THR A 80 4.15 -3.97 -15.32
N LEU A 81 4.47 -5.22 -15.01
CA LEU A 81 4.83 -6.27 -15.95
C LEU A 81 3.71 -7.33 -15.93
N ALA A 82 2.91 -7.40 -16.98
CA ALA A 82 1.86 -8.40 -17.14
C ALA A 82 2.28 -9.41 -18.20
N ILE A 83 2.73 -10.58 -17.74
CA ILE A 83 3.31 -11.64 -18.56
C ILE A 83 2.21 -12.67 -18.88
N ARG A 84 1.84 -12.80 -20.15
CA ARG A 84 0.86 -13.81 -20.58
C ARG A 84 1.56 -15.11 -20.94
N TYR A 85 1.04 -16.22 -20.41
CA TYR A 85 1.66 -17.53 -20.54
C TYR A 85 0.62 -18.66 -20.62
N ALA A 86 1.03 -19.82 -21.12
CA ALA A 86 0.31 -21.08 -21.02
C ALA A 86 1.22 -22.17 -20.43
N ASN A 87 0.69 -22.96 -19.51
CA ASN A 87 1.35 -24.14 -18.96
C ASN A 87 0.32 -25.27 -18.96
N GLY A 88 0.29 -26.07 -20.03
CA GLY A 88 -0.69 -27.14 -20.19
C GLY A 88 -0.48 -28.34 -19.27
N THR A 89 0.48 -28.27 -18.33
CA THR A 89 0.75 -29.33 -17.36
C THR A 89 0.21 -28.96 -15.98
N THR A 90 0.19 -29.90 -15.04
CA THR A 90 -0.10 -29.62 -13.62
C THR A 90 1.15 -29.21 -12.82
N THR A 91 2.34 -29.36 -13.40
CA THR A 91 3.62 -29.04 -12.76
C THR A 91 3.96 -27.56 -12.97
N ASN A 92 4.32 -26.86 -11.89
CA ASN A 92 4.79 -25.47 -11.96
C ASN A 92 6.06 -25.36 -12.83
N ARG A 93 6.14 -24.30 -13.65
CA ARG A 93 7.33 -23.96 -14.46
C ARG A 93 7.90 -22.60 -14.03
N PRO A 94 8.64 -22.52 -12.91
CA PRO A 94 9.06 -21.24 -12.37
C PRO A 94 10.16 -20.57 -13.21
N MET A 95 10.18 -19.23 -13.20
CA MET A 95 11.19 -18.41 -13.87
C MET A 95 11.73 -17.31 -12.96
N ASP A 96 13.02 -17.00 -13.07
CA ASP A 96 13.60 -15.76 -12.54
C ASP A 96 13.25 -14.61 -13.49
N ILE A 97 12.71 -13.51 -12.95
CA ILE A 97 12.48 -12.27 -13.68
C ILE A 97 13.57 -11.27 -13.32
N ALA A 98 14.31 -10.80 -14.32
CA ALA A 98 15.36 -9.81 -14.16
C ALA A 98 15.08 -8.53 -14.95
N VAL A 99 15.35 -7.38 -14.34
CA VAL A 99 15.31 -6.05 -14.98
C VAL A 99 16.72 -5.48 -15.03
N ASN A 100 17.17 -5.10 -16.23
CA ASN A 100 18.52 -4.57 -16.47
C ASN A 100 19.64 -5.42 -15.86
N GLY A 101 19.47 -6.74 -15.88
CA GLY A 101 20.43 -7.71 -15.34
C GLY A 101 20.27 -8.04 -13.85
N THR A 102 19.43 -7.31 -13.12
CA THR A 102 19.14 -7.57 -11.69
C THR A 102 17.90 -8.44 -11.56
N VAL A 103 17.99 -9.58 -10.87
CA VAL A 103 16.83 -10.43 -10.57
C VAL A 103 15.91 -9.70 -9.58
N VAL A 104 14.69 -9.38 -10.02
CA VAL A 104 13.65 -8.70 -9.22
C VAL A 104 12.63 -9.68 -8.64
N SER A 105 12.52 -10.88 -9.22
CA SER A 105 11.69 -11.96 -8.69
C SER A 105 12.37 -13.29 -8.98
N ALA A 106 12.80 -13.98 -7.93
CA ALA A 106 13.44 -15.28 -8.05
C ALA A 106 12.40 -16.41 -7.99
N GLY A 107 12.47 -17.36 -8.93
CA GLY A 107 11.61 -18.54 -8.96
C GLY A 107 10.10 -18.23 -9.04
N LEU A 108 9.72 -17.15 -9.73
CA LEU A 108 8.32 -16.74 -9.87
C LEU A 108 7.50 -17.89 -10.48
N ALA A 109 6.45 -18.30 -9.77
CA ALA A 109 5.65 -19.45 -10.16
C ALA A 109 4.70 -19.15 -11.34
N PHE A 110 4.74 -20.04 -12.35
CA PHE A 110 3.83 -20.12 -13.49
C PHE A 110 3.13 -21.48 -13.44
N ALA A 111 2.00 -21.51 -12.72
CA ALA A 111 1.23 -22.70 -12.44
C ALA A 111 0.54 -23.26 -13.70
N GLY A 112 0.04 -24.49 -13.62
CA GLY A 112 -0.73 -25.08 -14.71
C GLY A 112 -1.96 -24.27 -15.09
N THR A 113 -2.15 -24.00 -16.38
CA THR A 113 -3.33 -23.31 -16.94
C THR A 113 -4.42 -24.29 -17.40
N GLY A 114 -4.19 -25.59 -17.23
CA GLY A 114 -5.15 -26.67 -17.54
C GLY A 114 -5.07 -27.19 -18.99
N SER A 115 -4.63 -26.36 -19.93
CA SER A 115 -4.32 -26.74 -21.32
C SER A 115 -3.31 -25.77 -21.93
N TRP A 116 -2.56 -26.21 -22.95
CA TRP A 116 -1.67 -25.34 -23.73
C TRP A 116 -2.42 -24.33 -24.59
N ASP A 117 -3.72 -24.54 -24.83
CA ASP A 117 -4.62 -23.56 -25.47
C ASP A 117 -5.23 -22.56 -24.47
N THR A 118 -5.01 -22.77 -23.18
CA THR A 118 -5.53 -21.90 -22.12
C THR A 118 -4.42 -21.02 -21.59
N TRP A 119 -4.62 -19.71 -21.69
CA TRP A 119 -3.62 -18.70 -21.31
C TRP A 119 -4.03 -18.01 -20.01
N ALA A 120 -3.04 -17.71 -19.18
CA ALA A 120 -3.18 -16.92 -17.97
C ALA A 120 -2.21 -15.73 -18.01
N THR A 121 -2.42 -14.75 -17.12
CA THR A 121 -1.52 -13.60 -16.98
C THR A 121 -0.92 -13.60 -15.59
N LYS A 122 0.40 -13.43 -15.51
CA LYS A 122 1.14 -13.21 -14.27
C LYS A 122 1.53 -11.75 -14.19
N VAL A 123 1.11 -11.06 -13.13
CA VAL A 123 1.41 -9.63 -12.93
C VAL A 123 2.44 -9.48 -11.82
N LEU A 124 3.42 -8.61 -12.03
CA LEU A 124 4.37 -8.14 -11.03
C LEU A 124 4.75 -6.68 -11.30
N THR A 125 5.34 -6.00 -10.32
CA THR A 125 5.92 -4.67 -10.50
C THR A 125 7.44 -4.72 -10.38
N ALA A 126 8.14 -3.84 -11.09
CA ALA A 126 9.60 -3.75 -11.03
C ALA A 126 10.10 -2.32 -11.32
N PRO A 127 11.20 -1.88 -10.69
CA PRO A 127 11.80 -0.59 -11.00
C PRO A 127 12.44 -0.61 -12.39
N VAL A 128 12.24 0.46 -13.15
CA VAL A 128 12.82 0.70 -14.47
C VAL A 128 13.51 2.06 -14.54
N SER A 129 14.55 2.15 -15.38
CA SER A 129 15.20 3.40 -15.73
C SER A 129 14.42 4.13 -16.82
N ALA A 130 14.58 5.44 -16.95
CA ALA A 130 14.10 6.14 -18.14
C ALA A 130 14.81 5.61 -19.40
N GLY A 131 14.08 5.49 -20.50
CA GLY A 131 14.57 4.95 -21.75
C GLY A 131 14.50 3.42 -21.84
N SER A 132 15.47 2.83 -22.53
CA SER A 132 15.50 1.39 -22.80
C SER A 132 15.80 0.56 -21.55
N ASN A 133 15.00 -0.47 -21.32
CA ASN A 133 15.17 -1.45 -20.25
C ASN A 133 15.10 -2.86 -20.83
N THR A 134 15.78 -3.81 -20.19
CA THR A 134 15.67 -5.24 -20.53
C THR A 134 14.90 -5.98 -19.45
N ILE A 135 13.87 -6.73 -19.84
CA ILE A 135 13.11 -7.62 -18.96
C ILE A 135 13.37 -9.06 -19.39
N ARG A 136 14.02 -9.88 -18.56
CA ARG A 136 14.38 -11.27 -18.90
C ARG A 136 13.65 -12.25 -17.99
N ALA A 137 12.96 -13.21 -18.58
CA ALA A 137 12.31 -14.33 -17.89
C ALA A 137 13.10 -15.63 -18.15
N THR A 138 13.79 -16.13 -17.13
CA THR A 138 14.74 -17.25 -17.23
C THR A 138 14.21 -18.47 -16.48
N ALA A 139 14.05 -19.61 -17.16
CA ALA A 139 13.60 -20.84 -16.53
C ALA A 139 14.58 -21.36 -15.48
N THR A 140 14.09 -21.70 -14.29
CA THR A 140 14.93 -22.15 -13.17
C THR A 140 14.99 -23.67 -13.02
N THR A 141 14.27 -24.41 -13.88
CA THR A 141 14.19 -25.88 -13.81
C THR A 141 14.49 -26.53 -15.15
N VAL A 142 14.77 -27.83 -15.09
CA VAL A 142 15.00 -28.67 -16.28
C VAL A 142 13.76 -28.80 -17.17
N ASN A 143 12.58 -28.40 -16.70
CA ASN A 143 11.35 -28.41 -17.49
C ASN A 143 11.20 -27.14 -18.34
N GLY A 144 12.17 -26.22 -18.36
CA GLY A 144 12.04 -24.96 -19.08
C GLY A 144 10.96 -24.04 -18.51
N GLY A 145 10.66 -22.97 -19.27
CA GLY A 145 9.58 -22.03 -18.96
C GLY A 145 8.21 -22.51 -19.48
N PRO A 146 7.11 -21.83 -19.11
CA PRO A 146 5.83 -21.98 -19.81
C PRO A 146 5.92 -21.45 -21.26
N ASN A 147 4.90 -21.72 -22.09
CA ASN A 147 4.75 -21.01 -23.35
C ASN A 147 4.48 -19.55 -23.03
N LEU A 148 5.23 -18.64 -23.65
CA LEU A 148 5.19 -17.21 -23.37
C LEU A 148 4.64 -16.46 -24.57
N ASP A 149 3.57 -15.71 -24.39
CA ASP A 149 2.88 -15.02 -25.47
C ASP A 149 3.35 -13.57 -25.58
N TYR A 150 3.17 -12.78 -24.53
CA TYR A 150 3.58 -11.38 -24.52
C TYR A 150 3.88 -10.85 -23.12
N LEU A 151 4.49 -9.67 -23.09
CA LEU A 151 4.59 -8.79 -21.94
C LEU A 151 3.80 -7.51 -22.23
N ASP A 152 2.74 -7.27 -21.47
CA ASP A 152 2.12 -5.94 -21.37
C ASP A 152 2.90 -5.14 -20.32
N PHE A 153 3.46 -4.01 -20.76
CA PHE A 153 4.37 -3.16 -19.99
C PHE A 153 3.81 -1.75 -19.86
N GLU A 154 3.72 -1.27 -18.63
CA GLU A 154 3.28 0.08 -18.32
C GLU A 154 4.15 0.66 -17.22
N VAL A 155 4.74 1.84 -17.46
CA VAL A 155 5.39 2.60 -16.39
C VAL A 155 4.31 3.44 -15.74
N GLN A 156 4.15 3.31 -14.42
CA GLN A 156 3.24 4.18 -13.69
C GLN A 156 3.77 5.62 -13.81
N ALA A 157 3.09 6.45 -14.60
CA ALA A 157 3.49 7.84 -14.80
C ALA A 157 3.45 8.58 -13.47
N THR A 158 4.58 9.12 -13.03
CA THR A 158 4.63 9.92 -11.82
C THR A 158 4.16 11.34 -12.11
N THR A 159 2.85 11.58 -12.03
CA THR A 159 2.25 12.92 -12.14
C THR A 159 2.61 13.79 -10.95
N THR A 160 3.62 14.66 -11.08
CA THR A 160 3.91 15.65 -10.04
C THR A 160 2.99 16.86 -10.15
N THR A 161 2.68 17.49 -9.03
CA THR A 161 1.96 18.78 -9.00
C THR A 161 2.78 19.79 -8.20
N ASP A 162 3.05 20.96 -8.80
CA ASP A 162 3.75 22.05 -8.16
C ASP A 162 2.77 23.04 -7.52
N TYR A 163 2.94 23.24 -6.22
CA TYR A 163 2.27 24.25 -5.42
C TYR A 163 3.28 25.37 -5.14
N GLN A 164 3.19 26.43 -5.93
CA GLN A 164 4.06 27.60 -5.84
C GLN A 164 3.92 28.27 -4.47
N ALA A 165 5.03 28.56 -3.80
CA ALA A 165 5.03 29.12 -2.45
C ALA A 165 4.49 30.56 -2.44
N GLU A 166 4.72 31.33 -3.51
CA GLU A 166 4.19 32.68 -3.66
C GLU A 166 2.66 32.75 -3.78
N ASN A 167 2.00 31.61 -4.05
CA ASN A 167 0.54 31.48 -4.10
C ASN A 167 -0.06 30.88 -2.81
N ALA A 168 0.79 30.55 -1.83
CA ALA A 168 0.37 29.93 -0.58
C ALA A 168 -0.06 30.96 0.46
N THR A 169 -0.62 30.49 1.58
CA THR A 169 -0.86 31.35 2.74
C THR A 169 0.46 31.59 3.46
N ILE A 170 0.86 32.86 3.59
CA ILE A 170 2.13 33.27 4.21
C ILE A 170 1.85 34.02 5.51
N SER A 171 2.62 33.71 6.55
CA SER A 171 2.63 34.45 7.81
C SER A 171 4.06 34.79 8.19
N GLN A 172 4.33 36.08 8.38
CA GLN A 172 5.67 36.60 8.71
C GLN A 172 6.71 36.22 7.65
N GLY A 173 6.46 36.68 6.43
CA GLY A 173 7.32 36.50 5.27
C GLY A 173 6.77 37.30 4.09
N VAL A 174 7.58 37.42 3.04
CA VAL A 174 7.27 38.20 1.84
C VAL A 174 7.59 37.41 0.58
N VAL A 175 6.85 37.67 -0.49
CA VAL A 175 7.18 37.16 -1.82
C VAL A 175 8.22 38.07 -2.46
N GLU A 176 9.32 37.48 -2.94
CA GLU A 176 10.41 38.17 -3.61
C GLU A 176 10.79 37.49 -4.94
N ALA A 177 11.55 38.21 -5.76
CA ALA A 177 12.09 37.73 -7.04
C ALA A 177 13.51 38.29 -7.32
N ASN A 178 14.23 38.65 -6.25
CA ASN A 178 15.56 39.28 -6.29
C ASN A 178 16.73 38.27 -6.34
N HIS A 179 16.43 36.96 -6.33
CA HIS A 179 17.37 35.86 -6.59
C HIS A 179 16.93 35.07 -7.82
N THR A 180 17.86 34.43 -8.49
CA THR A 180 17.60 33.69 -9.73
C THR A 180 17.30 32.21 -9.47
N GLY A 181 16.74 31.53 -10.46
CA GLY A 181 16.55 30.08 -10.44
C GLY A 181 15.29 29.58 -9.73
N PHE A 182 14.42 30.44 -9.19
CA PHE A 182 13.09 30.06 -8.71
C PHE A 182 12.16 29.65 -9.88
N THR A 183 11.01 29.05 -9.57
CA THR A 183 9.95 28.73 -10.52
C THR A 183 8.74 29.64 -10.31
N GLY A 184 7.83 29.69 -11.28
CA GLY A 184 6.68 30.59 -11.17
C GLY A 184 7.08 32.06 -11.28
N THR A 185 6.55 32.89 -10.38
CA THR A 185 6.69 34.36 -10.41
C THR A 185 7.56 34.92 -9.29
N GLY A 186 7.89 34.10 -8.30
CA GLY A 186 8.76 34.47 -7.18
C GLY A 186 9.01 33.30 -6.24
N PHE A 187 9.48 33.61 -5.04
CA PHE A 187 9.62 32.67 -3.93
C PHE A 187 9.26 33.39 -2.62
N VAL A 188 9.03 32.63 -1.55
CA VAL A 188 8.77 33.20 -0.21
C VAL A 188 10.08 33.31 0.56
N ASN A 189 10.40 34.52 1.00
CA ASN A 189 11.42 34.83 1.99
C ASN A 189 10.76 34.94 3.37
N TYR A 190 11.16 34.10 4.31
CA TYR A 190 10.62 34.10 5.68
C TYR A 190 11.25 35.23 6.49
N ASP A 191 10.44 35.89 7.34
CA ASP A 191 11.00 36.77 8.37
C ASP A 191 11.87 35.93 9.33
N ASN A 192 12.98 36.49 9.79
CA ASN A 192 13.86 35.85 10.77
C ASN A 192 13.22 35.88 12.17
N VAL A 193 12.21 35.03 12.38
CA VAL A 193 11.47 34.88 13.63
C VAL A 193 10.96 33.45 13.77
N THR A 194 10.95 32.94 15.01
CA THR A 194 10.30 31.65 15.32
C THR A 194 8.80 31.74 15.05
N GLY A 195 8.24 30.77 14.34
CA GLY A 195 6.82 30.70 14.04
C GLY A 195 6.39 31.30 12.69
N SER A 196 7.31 31.91 11.93
CA SER A 196 7.05 32.26 10.52
C SER A 196 6.72 30.99 9.71
N TYR A 197 5.75 31.07 8.80
CA TYR A 197 5.29 29.90 8.07
C TYR A 197 4.77 30.19 6.66
N VAL A 198 4.85 29.15 5.83
CA VAL A 198 4.10 29.00 4.57
C VAL A 198 3.16 27.81 4.72
N GLN A 199 1.92 27.96 4.25
CA GLN A 199 0.92 26.90 4.24
C GLN A 199 0.30 26.74 2.85
N TRP A 200 0.49 25.56 2.26
CA TRP A 200 -0.14 25.16 1.01
C TRP A 200 -1.48 24.47 1.28
N THR A 201 -2.38 24.59 0.30
CA THR A 201 -3.59 23.76 0.22
C THR A 201 -3.40 22.77 -0.92
N VAL A 202 -3.39 21.48 -0.61
CA VAL A 202 -3.15 20.38 -1.55
C VAL A 202 -4.41 19.54 -1.70
N SER A 203 -4.85 19.33 -2.94
CA SER A 203 -6.00 18.47 -3.24
C SER A 203 -5.56 17.05 -3.56
N ALA A 204 -6.21 16.06 -2.95
CA ALA A 204 -6.00 14.65 -3.21
C ALA A 204 -7.30 13.99 -3.67
N ALA A 205 -7.27 13.20 -4.74
CA ALA A 205 -8.46 12.49 -5.23
C ALA A 205 -8.92 11.37 -4.27
N ALA A 206 -7.99 10.80 -3.52
CA ALA A 206 -8.22 9.78 -2.50
C ALA A 206 -7.29 10.03 -1.31
N ALA A 207 -7.61 9.43 -0.16
CA ALA A 207 -6.69 9.42 0.97
C ALA A 207 -5.49 8.50 0.66
N GLY A 208 -4.31 8.85 1.16
CA GLY A 208 -3.10 8.04 0.95
C GLY A 208 -1.79 8.76 1.27
N SER A 209 -0.71 8.00 1.31
CA SER A 209 0.64 8.52 1.53
C SER A 209 1.17 9.17 0.26
N VAL A 210 1.69 10.39 0.39
CA VAL A 210 2.26 11.17 -0.70
C VAL A 210 3.66 11.63 -0.31
N SER A 211 4.61 11.45 -1.22
CA SER A 211 5.92 12.08 -1.09
C SER A 211 5.85 13.53 -1.56
N PHE A 212 6.37 14.41 -0.74
CA PHE A 212 6.47 15.83 -1.00
C PHE A 212 7.93 16.26 -1.09
N THR A 213 8.18 17.29 -1.89
CA THR A 213 9.48 17.92 -2.03
C THR A 213 9.33 19.43 -1.89
N ILE A 214 9.98 20.02 -0.89
CA ILE A 214 10.09 21.47 -0.74
C ILE A 214 11.38 21.90 -1.42
N ARG A 215 11.25 22.77 -2.43
CA ARG A 215 12.38 23.41 -3.09
C ARG A 215 12.75 24.69 -2.33
N TYR A 216 13.99 24.79 -1.90
CA TYR A 216 14.44 25.87 -1.01
C TYR A 216 15.84 26.37 -1.35
N ALA A 217 16.16 27.58 -0.90
CA ALA A 217 17.51 28.13 -0.90
C ALA A 217 17.86 28.61 0.52
N ASN A 218 19.08 28.31 0.94
CA ASN A 218 19.66 28.81 2.19
C ASN A 218 21.10 29.24 1.90
N GLY A 219 21.28 30.52 1.59
CA GLY A 219 22.59 31.11 1.30
C GLY A 219 23.50 31.30 2.52
N THR A 220 23.12 30.78 3.69
CA THR A 220 23.92 30.85 4.92
C THR A 220 24.54 29.49 5.26
N THR A 221 25.45 29.44 6.24
CA THR A 221 25.99 28.19 6.78
C THR A 221 25.15 27.61 7.93
N THR A 222 24.16 28.36 8.44
CA THR A 222 23.33 27.95 9.56
C THR A 222 22.09 27.21 9.06
N ASN A 223 21.80 26.04 9.65
CA ASN A 223 20.57 25.29 9.37
C ASN A 223 19.33 26.13 9.74
N ARG A 224 18.29 26.10 8.90
CA ARG A 224 17.00 26.77 9.14
C ARG A 224 15.86 25.75 9.23
N PRO A 225 15.76 25.00 10.35
CA PRO A 225 14.82 23.89 10.44
C PRO A 225 13.36 24.38 10.51
N MET A 226 12.46 23.57 9.97
CA MET A 226 11.01 23.81 10.02
C MET A 226 10.25 22.57 10.51
N ASP A 227 9.20 22.77 11.30
CA ASP A 227 8.19 21.74 11.58
C ASP A 227 7.22 21.66 10.40
N ILE A 228 7.01 20.46 9.86
CA ILE A 228 6.03 20.18 8.83
C ILE A 228 4.78 19.60 9.49
N VAL A 229 3.65 20.28 9.30
CA VAL A 229 2.34 19.93 9.86
C VAL A 229 1.36 19.68 8.71
N VAL A 230 0.70 18.53 8.70
CA VAL A 230 -0.35 18.17 7.75
C VAL A 230 -1.66 17.97 8.49
N ASN A 231 -2.69 18.75 8.13
CA ASN A 231 -4.02 18.71 8.75
C ASN A 231 -4.00 18.81 10.29
N GLY A 232 -3.02 19.53 10.86
CA GLY A 232 -2.85 19.70 12.30
C GLY A 232 -1.93 18.67 12.97
N THR A 233 -1.48 17.64 12.26
CA THR A 233 -0.53 16.64 12.76
C THR A 233 0.89 16.96 12.32
N VAL A 234 1.84 16.98 13.25
CA VAL A 234 3.27 17.12 12.93
C VAL A 234 3.75 15.84 12.25
N VAL A 235 4.19 15.92 10.99
CA VAL A 235 4.72 14.78 10.22
C VAL A 235 6.25 14.78 10.13
N ALA A 236 6.88 15.94 10.30
CA ALA A 236 8.33 16.05 10.42
C ALA A 236 8.69 17.21 11.35
N ALA A 237 9.13 16.90 12.57
CA ALA A 237 9.59 17.90 13.53
C ALA A 237 11.04 18.30 13.23
N GLY A 238 11.32 19.59 13.15
CA GLY A 238 12.66 20.14 12.97
C GLY A 238 13.35 19.69 11.67
N LEU A 239 12.60 19.48 10.59
CA LEU A 239 13.15 19.07 9.29
C LEU A 239 14.22 20.06 8.86
N ALA A 240 15.43 19.57 8.61
CA ALA A 240 16.60 20.41 8.36
C ALA A 240 16.59 21.00 6.95
N PHE A 241 16.90 22.29 6.84
CA PHE A 241 17.14 22.99 5.59
C PHE A 241 18.53 23.62 5.66
N GLY A 242 19.52 22.80 5.33
CA GLY A 242 20.94 23.13 5.41
C GLY A 242 21.39 24.16 4.37
N SER A 243 22.67 24.52 4.35
CA SER A 243 23.19 25.46 3.35
C SER A 243 23.03 24.94 1.93
N THR A 244 22.60 25.80 1.01
CA THR A 244 22.68 25.58 -0.44
C THR A 244 23.88 26.32 -1.07
N GLY A 245 24.71 26.97 -0.25
CA GLY A 245 25.89 27.73 -0.67
C GLY A 245 25.58 29.19 -1.00
N THR A 246 24.59 29.46 -1.85
CA THR A 246 24.15 30.82 -2.21
C THR A 246 22.63 30.91 -2.27
N TRP A 247 22.07 32.13 -2.25
CA TRP A 247 20.62 32.34 -2.41
C TRP A 247 20.11 32.12 -3.85
N ASP A 248 21.00 32.05 -4.83
CA ASP A 248 20.69 31.65 -6.21
C ASP A 248 20.77 30.11 -6.41
N SER A 249 21.26 29.39 -5.39
CA SER A 249 21.40 27.94 -5.39
C SER A 249 20.23 27.30 -4.67
N TRP A 250 19.46 26.49 -5.39
CA TRP A 250 18.28 25.81 -4.86
C TRP A 250 18.55 24.32 -4.65
N ALA A 251 18.00 23.78 -3.57
CA ALA A 251 18.02 22.35 -3.26
C ALA A 251 16.60 21.87 -2.95
N ASP A 252 16.45 20.55 -2.95
CA ASP A 252 15.20 19.89 -2.63
C ASP A 252 15.31 19.22 -1.26
N GLN A 253 14.27 19.36 -0.45
CA GLN A 253 14.10 18.61 0.80
C GLN A 253 12.82 17.79 0.73
N THR A 254 12.89 16.52 1.09
CA THR A 254 11.77 15.57 0.93
C THR A 254 11.17 15.17 2.26
N PHE A 255 9.86 14.94 2.26
CA PHE A 255 9.15 14.30 3.36
C PHE A 255 7.98 13.49 2.82
N THR A 256 7.42 12.59 3.62
CA THR A 256 6.20 11.85 3.28
C THR A 256 5.09 12.25 4.24
N ALA A 257 3.87 12.32 3.74
CA ALA A 257 2.70 12.61 4.57
C ALA A 257 1.45 11.94 4.00
N ASN A 258 0.55 11.55 4.91
CA ASN A 258 -0.76 11.05 4.55
C ASN A 258 -1.71 12.22 4.29
N LEU A 259 -2.41 12.16 3.16
CA LEU A 259 -3.48 13.07 2.82
C LEU A 259 -4.83 12.40 3.06
N ASN A 260 -5.82 13.20 3.44
CA ASN A 260 -7.23 12.85 3.33
C ASN A 260 -7.68 13.04 1.88
N ALA A 261 -8.73 12.32 1.46
CA ALA A 261 -9.41 12.66 0.22
C ALA A 261 -9.96 14.10 0.29
N GLY A 262 -9.84 14.85 -0.80
CA GLY A 262 -10.20 16.27 -0.85
C GLY A 262 -9.05 17.19 -0.46
N SER A 263 -9.36 18.24 0.30
CA SER A 263 -8.42 19.33 0.60
C SER A 263 -7.59 19.05 1.85
N ASN A 264 -6.28 19.30 1.77
CA ASN A 264 -5.32 19.10 2.85
C ASN A 264 -4.49 20.36 3.08
N ALA A 265 -4.28 20.73 4.35
CA ALA A 265 -3.43 21.85 4.72
C ALA A 265 -2.03 21.34 5.08
N ILE A 266 -1.00 21.83 4.40
CA ILE A 266 0.41 21.48 4.66
C ILE A 266 1.14 22.75 5.04
N ARG A 267 1.63 22.83 6.28
CA ARG A 267 2.31 24.00 6.84
C ARG A 267 3.76 23.70 7.17
N ALA A 268 4.69 24.55 6.74
CA ALA A 268 6.09 24.52 7.11
C ALA A 268 6.42 25.72 8.01
N THR A 269 6.66 25.48 9.30
CA THR A 269 6.82 26.52 10.33
C THR A 269 8.25 26.56 10.84
N ALA A 270 8.90 27.72 10.79
CA ALA A 270 10.26 27.89 11.29
C ALA A 270 10.35 27.70 12.81
N THR A 271 11.30 26.89 13.26
CA THR A 271 11.45 26.54 14.69
C THR A 271 12.53 27.35 15.41
N THR A 272 13.21 28.27 14.70
CA THR A 272 14.29 29.08 15.26
C THR A 272 14.12 30.57 14.95
N VAL A 273 14.84 31.40 15.70
CA VAL A 273 14.89 32.85 15.51
C VAL A 273 15.47 33.28 14.16
N ASN A 274 16.08 32.37 13.41
CA ASN A 274 16.60 32.65 12.07
C ASN A 274 15.54 32.50 10.97
N GLY A 275 14.29 32.18 11.32
CA GLY A 275 13.23 31.94 10.32
C GLY A 275 13.47 30.68 9.47
N GLY A 276 12.66 30.53 8.43
CA GLY A 276 12.80 29.48 7.42
C GLY A 276 13.83 29.85 6.33
N PRO A 277 14.21 28.90 5.45
CA PRO A 277 14.92 29.22 4.21
C PRO A 277 14.02 29.99 3.24
N ASN A 278 14.58 30.47 2.11
CA ASN A 278 13.74 30.88 0.98
C ASN A 278 13.06 29.63 0.42
N VAL A 279 11.75 29.67 0.22
CA VAL A 279 10.97 28.54 -0.28
C VAL A 279 10.34 28.91 -1.62
N ASP A 280 10.62 28.13 -2.65
CA ASP A 280 10.13 28.34 -4.01
C ASP A 280 8.81 27.59 -4.23
N ARG A 281 8.78 26.29 -3.95
CA ARG A 281 7.56 25.49 -4.13
C ARG A 281 7.51 24.28 -3.23
N LEU A 282 6.29 23.79 -3.01
CA LEU A 282 6.02 22.42 -2.60
C LEU A 282 5.62 21.62 -3.84
N ARG A 283 6.34 20.56 -4.14
CA ARG A 283 5.97 19.58 -5.17
C ARG A 283 5.36 18.39 -4.47
N SER A 284 4.13 18.01 -4.83
CA SER A 284 3.68 16.65 -4.58
C SER A 284 4.25 15.76 -5.68
N GLY A 285 4.76 14.59 -5.31
CA GLY A 285 4.86 13.49 -6.25
C GLY A 285 3.49 13.20 -6.86
N SER A 286 3.42 12.30 -7.83
CA SER A 286 2.20 11.51 -7.94
C SER A 286 1.96 10.97 -6.54
N GLY A 287 0.80 11.31 -5.98
CA GLY A 287 0.11 10.31 -5.19
C GLY A 287 -0.01 9.13 -6.13
N GLY A 288 0.98 8.24 -6.09
CA GLY A 288 0.77 6.94 -6.69
C GLY A 288 -0.53 6.48 -6.07
N GLY A 289 -1.41 5.94 -6.88
CA GLY A 289 -2.27 4.88 -6.39
C GLY A 289 -1.44 3.67 -5.92
N GLY A 290 -0.30 3.87 -5.25
CA GLY A 290 0.18 2.96 -4.24
C GLY A 290 -0.70 3.28 -3.05
N GLY A 291 -1.78 2.52 -2.88
CA GLY A 291 -2.50 2.53 -1.63
C GLY A 291 -1.57 2.16 -0.46
N ALA A 292 -2.16 1.80 0.67
CA ALA A 292 -1.48 0.90 1.59
C ALA A 292 -0.70 -0.18 0.83
N PRO A 293 0.48 -0.64 1.29
CA PRO A 293 1.12 -1.80 0.70
C PRO A 293 0.09 -2.90 0.50
N THR A 294 0.05 -3.41 -0.72
CA THR A 294 -0.90 -4.46 -1.09
C THR A 294 -0.63 -5.71 -0.26
N ALA A 295 -1.65 -6.57 -0.16
CA ALA A 295 -1.49 -7.89 0.46
C ALA A 295 -0.29 -8.64 -0.13
N ALA A 296 -0.11 -8.60 -1.45
CA ALA A 296 1.01 -9.23 -2.13
C ALA A 296 2.38 -8.67 -1.71
N GLU A 297 2.51 -7.35 -1.58
CA GLU A 297 3.75 -6.70 -1.14
C GLU A 297 4.11 -7.06 0.30
N LEU A 298 3.12 -7.10 1.20
CA LEU A 298 3.30 -7.53 2.59
C LEU A 298 3.70 -9.01 2.67
N LEU A 299 2.93 -9.88 2.01
CA LEU A 299 3.18 -11.32 1.99
C LEU A 299 4.55 -11.67 1.40
N ALA A 300 5.02 -10.93 0.39
CA ALA A 300 6.33 -11.14 -0.21
C ALA A 300 7.49 -10.96 0.79
N LYS A 301 7.30 -10.18 1.86
CA LYS A 301 8.32 -9.98 2.90
C LYS A 301 8.34 -11.07 3.96
N LEU A 302 7.31 -11.93 4.00
CA LEU A 302 7.14 -12.97 5.03
C LEU A 302 7.78 -14.32 4.65
N ASN A 303 8.64 -14.34 3.64
CA ASN A 303 9.40 -15.55 3.29
C ASN A 303 10.30 -15.97 4.46
N GLY A 304 10.11 -17.20 4.93
CA GLY A 304 10.84 -17.78 6.07
C GLY A 304 10.36 -17.30 7.44
N CYS A 305 10.52 -18.16 8.45
CA CYS A 305 10.13 -17.87 9.83
C CYS A 305 11.36 -17.96 10.75
N THR A 306 11.82 -16.82 11.26
CA THR A 306 12.67 -16.79 12.45
C THR A 306 11.74 -16.90 13.66
N GLN A 307 11.49 -18.14 14.10
CA GLN A 307 10.58 -18.40 15.22
C GLN A 307 11.14 -17.78 16.51
N ILE A 308 10.29 -17.02 17.20
CA ILE A 308 10.59 -16.38 18.49
C ILE A 308 9.75 -16.92 19.64
N SER A 309 8.70 -17.68 19.36
CA SER A 309 7.98 -18.46 20.38
C SER A 309 8.79 -19.69 20.79
N ASN A 310 8.77 -20.06 22.08
CA ASN A 310 9.42 -21.26 22.63
C ASN A 310 8.64 -22.56 22.33
N GLY A 311 7.61 -22.47 21.50
CA GLY A 311 6.72 -23.54 21.10
C GLY A 311 5.82 -23.06 19.97
N LYS A 312 4.75 -23.81 19.72
CA LYS A 312 3.75 -23.50 18.70
C LYS A 312 2.37 -23.39 19.35
N TYR A 313 1.46 -22.73 18.67
CA TYR A 313 0.07 -22.58 19.04
C TYR A 313 -0.83 -23.48 18.20
N LYS A 314 -2.00 -23.80 18.75
CA LYS A 314 -3.11 -24.43 18.02
C LYS A 314 -3.97 -23.34 17.37
N THR A 315 -4.67 -23.73 16.32
CA THR A 315 -5.78 -22.97 15.72
C THR A 315 -6.98 -23.02 16.65
N ASP A 316 -7.32 -24.23 17.11
CA ASP A 316 -8.51 -24.46 17.94
C ASP A 316 -8.20 -25.20 19.25
N SER A 317 -9.18 -25.25 20.14
CA SER A 317 -9.07 -26.03 21.40
C SER A 317 -9.11 -27.55 21.18
N ASP A 318 -9.84 -28.01 20.16
CA ASP A 318 -10.12 -29.42 19.87
C ASP A 318 -9.11 -30.07 18.91
N VAL A 319 -8.29 -29.27 18.22
CA VAL A 319 -7.18 -29.82 17.42
C VAL A 319 -6.09 -30.41 18.31
N SER A 320 -5.55 -31.55 17.89
CA SER A 320 -4.60 -32.32 18.70
C SER A 320 -3.17 -31.76 18.70
N SER A 321 -2.80 -30.99 17.67
CA SER A 321 -1.41 -30.61 17.40
C SER A 321 -1.26 -29.09 17.28
N ALA A 322 -0.26 -28.54 17.97
CA ALA A 322 0.11 -27.13 17.86
C ALA A 322 1.11 -26.94 16.69
N THR A 323 0.73 -26.16 15.70
CA THR A 323 1.45 -26.04 14.42
C THR A 323 1.92 -24.62 14.12
N ILE A 324 1.34 -23.61 14.75
CA ILE A 324 1.53 -22.19 14.40
C ILE A 324 2.68 -21.57 15.22
N PRO A 325 3.84 -21.24 14.61
CA PRO A 325 4.88 -20.49 15.27
C PRO A 325 4.59 -18.98 15.24
N VAL A 326 5.12 -18.24 16.22
CA VAL A 326 5.24 -16.77 16.10
C VAL A 326 6.62 -16.44 15.54
N CYS A 327 6.64 -15.72 14.43
CA CYS A 327 7.83 -15.44 13.64
C CYS A 327 8.21 -13.96 13.72
N GLN A 328 9.50 -13.65 13.61
CA GLN A 328 10.02 -12.29 13.66
C GLN A 328 10.52 -11.84 12.28
N LYS A 329 10.29 -10.55 11.98
CA LYS A 329 10.89 -9.78 10.89
C LYS A 329 11.37 -8.43 11.41
N THR A 330 12.11 -7.66 10.62
CA THR A 330 12.54 -6.32 11.07
C THR A 330 11.31 -5.44 11.31
N GLY A 331 11.08 -5.03 12.55
CA GLY A 331 9.98 -4.14 12.94
C GLY A 331 8.60 -4.78 13.07
N ALA A 332 8.48 -6.11 12.96
CA ALA A 332 7.19 -6.80 13.10
C ALA A 332 7.33 -8.24 13.62
N VAL A 333 6.29 -8.73 14.29
CA VAL A 333 6.05 -10.17 14.46
C VAL A 333 4.91 -10.59 13.55
N PHE A 334 4.90 -11.85 13.12
CA PHE A 334 3.82 -12.37 12.31
C PHE A 334 3.55 -13.85 12.56
N TRP A 335 2.35 -14.27 12.20
CA TRP A 335 1.96 -15.67 12.12
C TRP A 335 0.91 -15.86 11.01
N GLN A 336 0.75 -17.10 10.57
CA GLN A 336 -0.31 -17.50 9.65
C GLN A 336 -1.16 -18.54 10.36
N ALA A 337 -2.46 -18.31 10.42
CA ALA A 337 -3.41 -19.14 11.15
C ALA A 337 -4.77 -19.14 10.44
N ASP A 338 -5.72 -19.75 11.09
CA ASP A 338 -7.16 -19.54 10.96
C ASP A 338 -7.60 -18.14 11.43
N MET A 339 -8.90 -17.91 11.39
CA MET A 339 -9.57 -16.82 12.10
C MET A 339 -10.85 -17.34 12.74
N ASP A 340 -10.84 -17.47 14.07
CA ASP A 340 -12.03 -17.58 14.90
C ASP A 340 -12.58 -16.18 15.22
N ILE A 341 -13.91 -16.12 15.40
CA ILE A 341 -14.61 -14.87 15.70
C ILE A 341 -14.63 -14.65 17.20
N ASP A 342 -13.93 -13.61 17.63
CA ASP A 342 -13.99 -13.11 19.00
C ASP A 342 -15.05 -12.00 19.08
N CYS A 343 -16.07 -12.20 19.92
CA CYS A 343 -17.17 -11.25 20.07
C CYS A 343 -17.15 -10.55 21.43
N ASP A 344 -16.07 -10.67 22.19
CA ASP A 344 -15.93 -10.10 23.52
C ASP A 344 -16.05 -8.56 23.52
N GLY A 345 -16.52 -8.02 24.65
CA GLY A 345 -16.65 -6.58 24.88
C GLY A 345 -18.07 -6.05 24.96
N ILE A 346 -18.33 -4.93 24.27
CA ILE A 346 -19.64 -4.26 24.35
C ILE A 346 -20.72 -5.14 23.72
N ARG A 347 -21.77 -5.42 24.51
CA ARG A 347 -22.97 -6.11 24.04
C ARG A 347 -23.62 -5.35 22.89
N THR A 348 -23.77 -6.03 21.74
CA THR A 348 -24.45 -5.55 20.54
C THR A 348 -25.47 -6.57 20.04
N THR A 349 -26.14 -6.26 18.93
CA THR A 349 -27.02 -7.24 18.26
C THR A 349 -26.25 -8.42 17.66
N GLN A 350 -24.99 -8.21 17.30
CA GLN A 350 -24.10 -9.20 16.68
C GLN A 350 -23.34 -10.01 17.73
N CYS A 351 -22.87 -9.34 18.78
CA CYS A 351 -22.07 -9.91 19.84
C CYS A 351 -22.81 -9.83 21.18
N ASN A 352 -23.31 -10.96 21.67
CA ASN A 352 -23.94 -11.10 22.96
C ASN A 352 -24.05 -12.60 23.34
N GLU A 353 -24.53 -12.87 24.54
CA GLU A 353 -24.64 -14.20 25.14
C GLU A 353 -25.54 -15.17 24.35
N ASN A 354 -26.37 -14.67 23.42
CA ASN A 354 -27.26 -15.51 22.60
C ASN A 354 -26.68 -15.79 21.20
N THR A 355 -25.67 -15.05 20.77
CA THR A 355 -25.04 -15.19 19.44
C THR A 355 -23.67 -15.83 19.52
N ASP A 356 -23.02 -15.73 20.67
CA ASP A 356 -21.72 -16.31 20.97
C ASP A 356 -21.79 -17.03 22.32
N CYS A 357 -21.45 -18.32 22.34
CA CYS A 357 -21.49 -19.15 23.54
C CYS A 357 -20.34 -18.84 24.51
N CYS A 358 -19.30 -18.16 24.04
CA CYS A 358 -18.09 -17.82 24.77
C CYS A 358 -18.02 -16.33 25.14
N PHE A 359 -19.03 -15.53 24.76
CA PHE A 359 -19.06 -14.09 24.98
C PHE A 359 -18.75 -13.67 26.41
N LEU A 360 -17.74 -12.80 26.56
CA LEU A 360 -17.45 -12.03 27.75
C LEU A 360 -17.84 -10.56 27.54
N PRO A 361 -18.54 -9.92 28.51
CA PRO A 361 -18.93 -8.52 28.40
C PRO A 361 -17.78 -7.56 28.74
N ASP A 362 -16.56 -7.91 28.36
CA ASP A 362 -15.33 -7.19 28.64
C ASP A 362 -14.27 -7.51 27.59
N THR A 363 -13.26 -6.66 27.41
CA THR A 363 -12.08 -6.95 26.55
C THR A 363 -10.81 -6.58 27.30
N PHE A 364 -9.69 -7.26 27.06
CA PHE A 364 -8.43 -6.94 27.75
C PHE A 364 -7.98 -5.48 27.54
N CYS A 365 -8.19 -4.92 26.35
CA CYS A 365 -7.95 -3.50 26.09
C CYS A 365 -9.25 -2.72 26.18
N HIS A 366 -9.22 -1.51 26.72
CA HIS A 366 -10.38 -0.62 26.79
C HIS A 366 -10.20 0.62 25.90
N SER A 367 -11.33 1.17 25.48
CA SER A 367 -11.44 2.46 24.80
C SER A 367 -10.86 3.63 25.61
N SER A 368 -10.73 4.80 24.99
CA SER A 368 -10.26 6.02 25.65
C SER A 368 -11.13 6.48 26.83
N THR A 369 -12.36 5.96 26.94
CA THR A 369 -13.28 6.19 28.06
C THR A 369 -13.37 5.02 29.04
N ASP A 370 -12.39 4.11 29.01
CA ASP A 370 -12.31 2.94 29.91
C ASP A 370 -13.54 2.01 29.81
N SER A 371 -14.12 1.91 28.62
CA SER A 371 -15.16 0.92 28.31
C SER A 371 -14.57 -0.20 27.45
N PRO A 372 -15.08 -1.44 27.53
CA PRO A 372 -14.68 -2.53 26.64
C PRO A 372 -14.78 -2.12 25.17
N LEU A 373 -14.01 -2.76 24.29
CA LEU A 373 -14.07 -2.49 22.86
C LEU A 373 -15.38 -3.04 22.28
N ASN A 374 -15.78 -2.51 21.13
CA ASN A 374 -16.98 -2.97 20.43
C ASN A 374 -16.56 -3.85 19.24
N ALA A 375 -16.59 -5.18 19.43
CA ALA A 375 -16.22 -6.16 18.40
C ALA A 375 -17.00 -6.02 17.09
N ALA A 376 -18.25 -5.52 17.14
CA ALA A 376 -19.06 -5.32 15.94
C ALA A 376 -18.69 -4.05 15.15
N GLN A 377 -17.91 -3.14 15.72
CA GLN A 377 -17.59 -1.83 15.11
C GLN A 377 -16.09 -1.58 14.90
N LEU A 378 -15.22 -2.13 15.76
CA LEU A 378 -13.79 -1.90 15.73
C LEU A 378 -13.06 -3.17 15.30
N PRO A 379 -12.27 -3.15 14.21
CA PRO A 379 -11.37 -4.24 13.90
C PRO A 379 -10.30 -4.36 14.98
N TYR A 380 -10.31 -5.48 15.69
CA TYR A 380 -9.22 -5.88 16.56
C TYR A 380 -8.80 -7.34 16.35
N VAL A 381 -7.61 -7.66 16.84
CA VAL A 381 -7.02 -9.01 16.88
C VAL A 381 -6.77 -9.38 18.33
N VAL A 382 -6.99 -10.65 18.64
CA VAL A 382 -6.72 -11.27 19.92
C VAL A 382 -5.31 -11.87 19.87
N VAL A 383 -4.47 -11.53 20.85
CA VAL A 383 -3.15 -12.16 21.00
C VAL A 383 -3.19 -13.18 22.14
N PRO A 384 -2.43 -14.28 22.09
CA PRO A 384 -2.42 -15.22 23.20
C PRO A 384 -1.94 -14.53 24.48
N SER A 385 -2.61 -14.82 25.61
CA SER A 385 -2.19 -14.32 26.91
C SER A 385 -0.71 -14.68 27.18
N PRO A 386 0.08 -13.77 27.79
CA PRO A 386 1.51 -14.01 28.01
C PRO A 386 1.78 -15.32 28.75
N SER A 387 2.66 -16.15 28.19
CA SER A 387 3.00 -17.47 28.73
C SER A 387 4.47 -17.83 28.49
N SER A 388 4.88 -19.03 28.91
CA SER A 388 6.20 -19.56 28.58
C SER A 388 6.38 -19.82 27.07
N THR A 389 5.29 -19.98 26.31
CA THR A 389 5.32 -20.14 24.86
C THR A 389 5.71 -18.82 24.19
N TRP A 390 5.06 -17.71 24.55
CA TRP A 390 5.38 -16.38 24.04
C TRP A 390 4.84 -15.31 24.99
N ASP A 391 5.62 -14.25 25.16
CA ASP A 391 5.20 -13.04 25.87
C ASP A 391 5.39 -11.85 24.93
N TYR A 392 4.28 -11.40 24.36
CA TYR A 392 4.25 -10.33 23.36
C TYR A 392 4.78 -9.00 23.89
N ARG A 393 4.76 -8.79 25.22
CA ARG A 393 5.20 -7.54 25.86
C ARG A 393 6.71 -7.34 25.70
N ASN A 394 7.48 -8.42 25.62
CA ASN A 394 8.92 -8.38 25.35
C ASN A 394 9.25 -7.85 23.94
N TYR A 395 8.25 -7.73 23.08
CA TYR A 395 8.35 -7.26 21.70
C TYR A 395 7.68 -5.89 21.51
N SER A 396 7.43 -5.16 22.60
CA SER A 396 6.74 -3.86 22.59
C SER A 396 5.34 -3.92 21.96
N ILE A 397 4.64 -5.05 22.12
CA ILE A 397 3.25 -5.22 21.69
C ILE A 397 2.35 -5.02 22.92
N GLY A 398 1.17 -4.45 22.72
CA GLY A 398 0.13 -4.25 23.72
C GLY A 398 -1.07 -3.53 23.14
N CYS A 399 -2.01 -3.09 23.98
CA CYS A 399 -3.24 -2.43 23.54
C CYS A 399 -3.00 -1.29 22.55
N GLY A 400 -3.72 -1.31 21.43
CA GLY A 400 -3.62 -0.30 20.37
C GLY A 400 -2.39 -0.44 19.47
N THR A 401 -1.60 -1.52 19.62
CA THR A 401 -0.56 -1.87 18.63
C THR A 401 -1.26 -2.26 17.33
N VAL A 402 -0.78 -1.75 16.19
CA VAL A 402 -1.45 -2.01 14.90
C VAL A 402 -1.10 -3.39 14.37
N VAL A 403 -2.10 -4.06 13.81
CA VAL A 403 -2.00 -5.34 13.13
C VAL A 403 -2.50 -5.18 11.70
N ALA A 404 -1.71 -5.59 10.71
CA ALA A 404 -2.23 -5.84 9.37
C ALA A 404 -2.73 -7.29 9.32
N VAL A 405 -4.01 -7.47 8.99
CA VAL A 405 -4.65 -8.77 8.84
C VAL A 405 -4.92 -8.98 7.35
N ILE A 406 -4.41 -10.06 6.79
CA ILE A 406 -4.43 -10.32 5.35
C ILE A 406 -5.20 -11.60 5.07
N TYR A 407 -6.21 -11.50 4.21
CA TYR A 407 -7.00 -12.64 3.72
C TYR A 407 -7.51 -12.34 2.30
N ASN A 408 -7.53 -13.33 1.40
CA ASN A 408 -8.03 -13.19 0.01
C ASN A 408 -7.55 -11.92 -0.73
N ASN A 409 -6.26 -11.60 -0.60
CA ASN A 409 -5.61 -10.43 -1.21
C ASN A 409 -6.15 -9.06 -0.72
N GLN A 410 -6.86 -9.05 0.42
CA GLN A 410 -7.29 -7.86 1.14
C GLN A 410 -6.40 -7.65 2.36
N VAL A 411 -6.27 -6.40 2.80
CA VAL A 411 -5.53 -6.00 4.00
C VAL A 411 -6.48 -5.17 4.87
N GLU A 412 -6.69 -5.61 6.10
CA GLU A 412 -7.45 -4.92 7.13
C GLU A 412 -6.49 -4.45 8.23
N TYR A 413 -6.62 -3.19 8.69
CA TYR A 413 -5.75 -2.64 9.72
C TYR A 413 -6.49 -2.55 11.05
N ALA A 414 -6.19 -3.52 11.90
CA ALA A 414 -6.78 -3.71 13.21
C ALA A 414 -5.85 -3.24 14.34
N VAL A 415 -6.36 -3.25 15.56
CA VAL A 415 -5.56 -3.09 16.78
C VAL A 415 -5.42 -4.41 17.52
N VAL A 416 -4.34 -4.59 18.30
CA VAL A 416 -4.36 -5.55 19.41
C VAL A 416 -5.38 -5.03 20.43
N GLY A 417 -6.49 -5.75 20.56
CA GLY A 417 -7.65 -5.35 21.35
C GLY A 417 -8.02 -6.31 22.46
N ASP A 418 -7.64 -7.58 22.34
CA ASP A 418 -7.91 -8.58 23.39
C ASP A 418 -6.76 -9.57 23.60
N THR A 419 -6.88 -10.39 24.65
CA THR A 419 -6.03 -11.53 24.92
C THR A 419 -6.82 -12.82 25.10
N GLY A 420 -6.42 -13.84 24.35
CA GLY A 420 -7.07 -15.15 24.35
C GLY A 420 -6.34 -16.18 25.21
N PRO A 421 -6.74 -17.45 25.14
CA PRO A 421 -6.11 -18.57 25.83
C PRO A 421 -4.59 -18.67 25.54
N THR A 422 -3.82 -19.18 26.50
CA THR A 422 -2.34 -19.21 26.41
C THR A 422 -1.77 -20.21 25.39
N ALA A 423 -2.61 -21.03 24.75
CA ALA A 423 -2.22 -22.12 23.86
C ALA A 423 -2.90 -22.08 22.47
N ILE A 424 -3.76 -21.10 22.22
CA ILE A 424 -4.52 -20.91 20.97
C ILE A 424 -4.10 -19.56 20.36
N ILE A 425 -4.08 -19.47 19.03
CA ILE A 425 -3.85 -18.22 18.29
C ILE A 425 -4.64 -18.25 16.99
N GLY A 426 -5.17 -17.10 16.58
CA GLY A 426 -5.97 -16.98 15.36
C GLY A 426 -7.36 -16.43 15.63
N GLU A 427 -7.53 -15.51 16.57
CA GLU A 427 -8.84 -14.94 16.91
C GLU A 427 -8.88 -13.45 16.53
N ALA A 428 -10.02 -12.98 16.00
CA ALA A 428 -10.22 -11.58 15.66
C ALA A 428 -11.69 -11.16 15.77
N SER A 429 -11.91 -9.85 15.93
CA SER A 429 -13.25 -9.30 16.12
C SER A 429 -14.21 -9.61 14.98
N TYR A 430 -15.52 -9.64 15.28
CA TYR A 430 -16.61 -9.66 14.28
C TYR A 430 -16.35 -8.69 13.11
N ARG A 431 -15.94 -7.45 13.44
CA ARG A 431 -15.70 -6.41 12.44
C ARG A 431 -14.53 -6.75 11.52
N THR A 432 -13.41 -7.25 12.06
CA THR A 432 -12.24 -7.67 11.26
C THR A 432 -12.64 -8.73 10.23
N ALA A 433 -13.40 -9.74 10.65
CA ALA A 433 -13.87 -10.80 9.75
C ALA A 433 -14.80 -10.24 8.65
N ALA A 434 -15.78 -9.40 9.04
CA ALA A 434 -16.71 -8.80 8.11
C ALA A 434 -16.02 -7.95 7.03
N ASP A 435 -15.03 -7.13 7.42
CA ASP A 435 -14.29 -6.27 6.50
C ASP A 435 -13.39 -7.07 5.53
N LEU A 436 -12.90 -8.25 5.95
CA LEU A 436 -12.13 -9.19 5.11
C LEU A 436 -12.99 -10.14 4.26
N GLY A 437 -14.32 -10.06 4.37
CA GLY A 437 -15.25 -10.96 3.69
C GLY A 437 -15.24 -12.40 4.25
N ILE A 438 -14.75 -12.59 5.47
CA ILE A 438 -14.89 -13.83 6.25
C ILE A 438 -16.29 -13.83 6.90
N ASN A 439 -16.93 -14.99 7.01
CA ASN A 439 -18.23 -15.09 7.69
C ASN A 439 -18.06 -14.63 9.15
N PRO A 440 -18.68 -13.51 9.60
CA PRO A 440 -18.42 -12.96 10.92
C PRO A 440 -19.35 -13.53 12.00
N ASP A 441 -20.21 -14.51 11.68
CA ASP A 441 -21.13 -15.11 12.66
C ASP A 441 -20.34 -15.85 13.77
N PRO A 442 -20.45 -15.49 15.05
CA PRO A 442 -19.66 -16.13 16.11
C PRO A 442 -19.97 -17.62 16.31
N SER A 443 -21.14 -18.08 15.86
CA SER A 443 -21.58 -19.46 16.05
C SER A 443 -21.09 -20.42 14.97
N ASN A 444 -20.74 -19.90 13.77
CA ASN A 444 -20.44 -20.72 12.59
C ASN A 444 -19.50 -20.04 11.57
N GLY A 445 -18.98 -18.88 11.92
CA GLY A 445 -18.11 -18.05 11.09
C GLY A 445 -16.65 -18.43 11.19
N GLY A 446 -15.81 -17.52 10.71
CA GLY A 446 -14.37 -17.74 10.65
C GLY A 446 -13.89 -18.41 9.37
N THR A 447 -12.63 -18.83 9.39
CA THR A 447 -11.97 -19.59 8.30
C THR A 447 -10.87 -20.47 8.87
N ASP A 448 -10.83 -21.75 8.49
CA ASP A 448 -9.88 -22.75 9.01
C ASP A 448 -8.39 -22.47 8.69
N SER A 449 -8.12 -21.54 7.77
CA SER A 449 -6.76 -21.14 7.38
C SER A 449 -6.75 -19.91 6.48
N GLY A 450 -5.54 -19.47 6.12
CA GLY A 450 -5.30 -18.49 5.05
C GLY A 450 -5.18 -17.06 5.53
N VAL A 451 -5.24 -16.83 6.84
CA VAL A 451 -5.13 -15.50 7.44
C VAL A 451 -3.70 -15.27 7.89
N THR A 452 -3.14 -14.13 7.49
CA THR A 452 -1.82 -13.69 7.96
C THR A 452 -1.97 -12.47 8.84
N TYR A 453 -1.35 -12.51 10.01
CA TYR A 453 -1.35 -11.43 10.98
C TYR A 453 0.06 -10.85 11.06
N ILE A 454 0.21 -9.55 10.83
CA ILE A 454 1.49 -8.83 10.95
C ILE A 454 1.32 -7.75 12.01
N VAL A 455 1.87 -7.96 13.20
CA VAL A 455 1.83 -7.00 14.30
C VAL A 455 3.07 -6.13 14.25
N PHE A 456 2.88 -4.83 14.01
CA PHE A 456 3.98 -3.87 13.89
C PHE A 456 4.51 -3.48 15.27
N GLN A 457 5.79 -3.79 15.51
CA GLN A 457 6.45 -3.52 16.78
C GLN A 457 6.80 -2.03 16.92
N GLY A 458 6.91 -1.56 18.15
CA GLY A 458 7.41 -0.21 18.46
C GLY A 458 6.62 0.45 19.58
N SER A 459 6.82 1.76 19.77
CA SER A 459 6.11 2.56 20.78
C SER A 459 4.85 3.25 20.25
N GLN A 460 4.65 3.31 18.93
CA GLN A 460 3.48 3.93 18.32
C GLN A 460 2.23 3.11 18.61
N ARG A 461 1.13 3.78 18.96
CA ARG A 461 -0.17 3.18 19.25
C ARG A 461 -1.27 3.96 18.55
N VAL A 462 -2.34 3.26 18.20
CA VAL A 462 -3.60 3.89 17.79
C VAL A 462 -4.16 4.64 18.99
N SER A 463 -4.48 5.92 18.79
CA SER A 463 -5.05 6.78 19.83
C SER A 463 -6.09 7.73 19.20
N PRO A 464 -7.34 7.71 19.68
CA PRO A 464 -7.89 6.74 20.63
C PRO A 464 -7.96 5.33 20.01
N ILE A 465 -7.84 4.26 20.81
CA ILE A 465 -7.75 2.87 20.32
C ILE A 465 -8.98 2.46 19.50
N GLU A 466 -10.16 3.00 19.85
CA GLU A 466 -11.43 2.77 19.17
C GLU A 466 -11.57 3.50 17.83
N SER A 467 -10.57 4.28 17.41
CA SER A 467 -10.58 4.92 16.10
C SER A 467 -10.03 3.99 15.03
N HIS A 468 -10.93 3.29 14.33
CA HIS A 468 -10.56 2.49 13.17
C HIS A 468 -9.84 3.34 12.10
N SER A 469 -10.29 4.58 11.87
CA SER A 469 -9.59 5.50 10.93
C SER A 469 -8.13 5.79 11.31
N ALA A 470 -7.82 5.84 12.62
CA ALA A 470 -6.45 6.00 13.10
C ALA A 470 -5.65 4.69 12.97
N ALA A 471 -6.28 3.53 13.17
CA ALA A 471 -5.67 2.23 12.91
C ALA A 471 -5.28 2.06 11.44
N ILE A 472 -6.17 2.44 10.50
CA ILE A 472 -5.86 2.49 9.07
C ILE A 472 -4.67 3.42 8.82
N THR A 473 -4.73 4.66 9.29
CA THR A 473 -3.69 5.67 9.00
C THR A 473 -2.31 5.24 9.51
N LEU A 474 -2.24 4.76 10.76
CA LEU A 474 -1.00 4.30 11.38
C LEU A 474 -0.54 2.97 10.76
N GLY A 475 -1.46 2.05 10.49
CA GLY A 475 -1.18 0.76 9.88
C GLY A 475 -0.58 0.85 8.50
N GLN A 476 -1.14 1.70 7.64
CA GLN A 476 -0.58 1.97 6.30
C GLN A 476 0.85 2.51 6.38
N SER A 477 1.12 3.40 7.33
CA SER A 477 2.46 3.94 7.57
C SER A 477 3.44 2.86 8.02
N LEU A 478 3.05 2.02 8.98
CA LEU A 478 3.89 0.96 9.54
C LEU A 478 4.12 -0.17 8.52
N ALA A 479 3.09 -0.53 7.75
CA ALA A 479 3.18 -1.45 6.63
C ALA A 479 4.19 -0.98 5.58
N SER A 480 4.17 0.31 5.24
CA SER A 480 5.12 0.88 4.27
C SER A 480 6.56 0.79 4.78
N THR A 481 6.77 1.15 6.05
CA THR A 481 8.07 1.00 6.71
C THR A 481 8.53 -0.46 6.72
N PHE A 482 7.62 -1.39 7.03
CA PHE A 482 7.90 -2.82 7.05
C PHE A 482 8.34 -3.36 5.67
N VAL A 483 7.63 -2.98 4.61
CA VAL A 483 7.96 -3.36 3.22
C VAL A 483 9.28 -2.79 2.76
N ASN A 484 9.65 -1.60 3.23
CA ASN A 484 10.94 -1.00 2.90
C ASN A 484 12.11 -1.59 3.70
N ALA A 485 11.85 -2.15 4.88
CA ALA A 485 12.88 -2.66 5.79
C ALA A 485 13.19 -4.16 5.65
N ASN A 486 12.32 -4.91 4.97
CA ASN A 486 12.45 -6.35 4.73
C ASN A 486 12.39 -6.62 3.23
#